data_AF-A0A4Q3IWD3-F1
#
_entry.id   AF-A0A4Q3IWD3-F1
#
_cell.length_a   1.000
_cell.length_b   1.000
_cell.length_c   1.000
_cell.angle_alpha   90.00
_cell.angle_beta   90.00
_cell.angle_gamma   90.00
#
_symmetry.space_group_name_H-M   'P 1'
#
loop_
_entity.id
_entity.type
_entity.pdbx_description
1 polymer ?
#
loop_
_entity_poly.entity_id
_entity_poly.type
_entity_poly.pdbx_seq_one_letter_code
_entity_poly.pdbx_strand_id
1 'polypeptide(L)'
;MPIRRKDLPTSAARRVIAAAAVTVFVAGCAGDVKGVLTPVTSTVPGTSKVTMLVATTRAADPDAGVLFSGERGKPAFVEMTISLPPDSTRKVGEVQWPSRLPGNPETDFVTLKVDKLDAKTGLARLHERVSRIPKRRVMVFVHGFNNRFEDAVYRFAQIVHDSDADVVPVLFTWPSRGSLFAYGYDRESATYSRNALENLLQALARDPAVGEVSLLAHSMGNWVALESLTQMAVRNRGIPPKIANVMLASPDVDAD
;
A
#
# COMPACT_ATOMS: atom_id res chain seq x y z
N MET A 1 -57.30 -54.86 8.89
CA MET A 1 -58.15 -55.00 7.69
C MET A 1 -59.33 -54.04 7.85
N PRO A 2 -59.78 -53.28 6.84
CA PRO A 2 -59.11 -52.61 5.71
C PRO A 2 -59.31 -51.06 5.86
N ILE A 3 -58.96 -50.10 4.99
CA ILE A 3 -59.28 -49.91 3.57
C ILE A 3 -58.25 -48.94 2.95
N ARG A 4 -57.88 -49.31 1.72
CA ARG A 4 -56.92 -48.74 0.76
C ARG A 4 -57.46 -47.51 0.00
N ARG A 5 -56.53 -46.80 -0.66
CA ARG A 5 -56.59 -45.98 -1.91
C ARG A 5 -56.17 -44.52 -1.65
N LYS A 6 -55.43 -43.81 -2.50
CA LYS A 6 -54.95 -44.01 -3.89
C LYS A 6 -53.81 -43.01 -4.17
N ASP A 7 -53.11 -43.24 -5.28
CA ASP A 7 -51.80 -42.74 -5.67
C ASP A 7 -51.69 -41.29 -6.23
N LEU A 8 -50.48 -40.71 -6.02
CA LEU A 8 -49.64 -39.82 -6.89
C LEU A 8 -50.14 -38.40 -7.27
N PRO A 9 -49.27 -37.52 -7.83
CA PRO A 9 -47.85 -37.20 -7.58
C PRO A 9 -47.62 -35.66 -7.49
N THR A 10 -46.49 -35.15 -6.99
CA THR A 10 -45.90 -33.88 -7.53
C THR A 10 -44.48 -33.65 -7.04
N SER A 11 -43.63 -33.34 -8.01
CA SER A 11 -42.25 -32.86 -7.90
C SER A 11 -42.10 -31.61 -7.02
N ALA A 12 -41.09 -31.60 -6.15
CA ALA A 12 -40.48 -30.36 -5.68
C ALA A 12 -38.96 -30.59 -5.52
N ALA A 13 -38.23 -30.33 -6.60
CA ALA A 13 -36.81 -30.02 -6.52
C ALA A 13 -36.64 -28.58 -5.98
N ARG A 14 -35.48 -28.31 -5.36
CA ARG A 14 -34.88 -27.02 -4.90
C ARG A 14 -34.83 -26.92 -3.36
N ARG A 15 -33.72 -26.59 -2.70
CA ARG A 15 -32.38 -26.11 -3.09
C ARG A 15 -31.47 -26.45 -1.90
N VAL A 16 -30.37 -27.17 -2.13
CA VAL A 16 -29.27 -27.19 -1.16
C VAL A 16 -28.52 -25.88 -1.37
N ILE A 17 -28.64 -24.94 -0.43
CA ILE A 17 -27.78 -23.77 -0.38
C ILE A 17 -26.44 -24.28 0.15
N ALA A 18 -25.52 -24.59 -0.77
CA ALA A 18 -24.12 -24.75 -0.43
C ALA A 18 -23.59 -23.34 -0.10
N ALA A 19 -23.47 -23.02 1.19
CA ALA A 19 -22.69 -21.88 1.64
C ALA A 19 -21.23 -22.16 1.29
N ALA A 20 -20.77 -21.63 0.16
CA ALA A 20 -19.36 -21.60 -0.17
C ALA A 20 -18.70 -20.61 0.80
N ALA A 21 -18.13 -21.13 1.89
CA ALA A 21 -17.20 -20.38 2.72
C ALA A 21 -16.02 -19.99 1.82
N VAL A 22 -15.97 -18.72 1.41
CA VAL A 22 -14.81 -18.14 0.77
C VAL A 22 -13.73 -18.04 1.84
N THR A 23 -12.86 -19.04 1.88
CA THR A 23 -11.66 -19.01 2.72
C THR A 23 -10.72 -17.95 2.12
N VAL A 24 -10.66 -16.78 2.76
CA VAL A 24 -9.70 -15.73 2.42
C VAL A 24 -8.30 -16.24 2.78
N PHE A 25 -7.49 -16.54 1.77
CA PHE A 25 -6.06 -16.77 1.94
C PHE A 25 -5.38 -15.43 2.23
N VAL A 26 -5.28 -15.03 3.50
CA VAL A 26 -4.31 -14.01 3.93
C VAL A 26 -3.00 -14.72 4.28
N ALA A 27 -2.32 -15.25 3.26
CA ALA A 27 -0.93 -15.68 3.40
C ALA A 27 -0.02 -14.48 3.12
N GLY A 28 -0.08 -13.48 3.99
CA GLY A 28 1.00 -12.50 4.11
C GLY A 28 2.11 -13.12 4.94
N CYS A 29 2.90 -14.03 4.36
CA CYS A 29 4.18 -14.40 4.97
C CYS A 29 5.14 -13.23 4.78
N ALA A 30 4.97 -12.19 5.62
CA ALA A 30 6.02 -11.22 5.84
C ALA A 30 7.25 -11.99 6.33
N GLY A 31 8.44 -11.72 5.78
CA GLY A 31 9.66 -12.31 6.31
C GLY A 31 9.79 -12.01 7.80
N ASP A 32 10.13 -13.00 8.61
CA ASP A 32 10.33 -12.84 10.05
C ASP A 32 11.56 -11.97 10.39
N VAL A 33 12.42 -11.72 9.39
CA VAL A 33 13.64 -10.95 9.53
C VAL A 33 13.32 -9.46 9.66
N LYS A 34 13.55 -8.91 10.85
CA LYS A 34 13.52 -7.46 11.11
C LYS A 34 14.83 -6.81 10.70
N GLY A 35 14.79 -5.53 10.34
CA GLY A 35 15.98 -4.73 10.03
C GLY A 35 16.32 -4.62 8.54
N VAL A 36 15.44 -5.12 7.65
CA VAL A 36 15.64 -5.17 6.19
C VAL A 36 15.79 -3.81 5.53
N LEU A 37 15.41 -2.72 6.22
CA LEU A 37 15.54 -1.37 5.68
C LEU A 37 16.91 -0.74 5.92
N THR A 38 17.82 -1.48 6.58
CA THR A 38 19.22 -1.08 6.69
C THR A 38 19.82 -1.06 5.28
N PRO A 39 20.34 0.09 4.79
CA PRO A 39 20.85 0.18 3.43
C PRO A 39 22.01 -0.78 3.17
N VAL A 40 21.96 -1.50 2.05
CA VAL A 40 23.09 -2.27 1.53
C VAL A 40 23.82 -1.48 0.46
N THR A 41 25.15 -1.62 0.40
CA THR A 41 26.01 -0.91 -0.56
C THR A 41 26.27 -1.70 -1.83
N SER A 42 25.98 -3.00 -1.84
CA SER A 42 26.17 -3.87 -3.00
C SER A 42 25.14 -3.57 -4.10
N THR A 43 25.62 -3.43 -5.33
CA THR A 43 24.78 -3.35 -6.52
C THR A 43 25.16 -4.48 -7.47
N VAL A 44 24.15 -5.19 -7.96
CA VAL A 44 24.31 -6.33 -8.85
C VAL A 44 23.84 -5.92 -10.26
N PRO A 45 24.59 -6.23 -11.33
CA PRO A 45 24.12 -6.01 -12.69
C PRO A 45 22.79 -6.70 -12.98
N GLY A 46 21.90 -6.01 -13.68
CA GLY A 46 20.57 -6.54 -14.03
C GLY A 46 19.51 -6.36 -12.94
N THR A 47 19.83 -5.78 -11.77
CA THR A 47 18.80 -5.40 -10.80
C THR A 47 18.04 -4.17 -11.26
N SER A 48 16.75 -4.15 -10.92
CA SER A 48 15.89 -2.97 -11.11
C SER A 48 15.85 -2.13 -9.84
N LYS A 49 15.60 -0.83 -9.98
CA LYS A 49 15.52 0.11 -8.86
C LYS A 49 14.20 0.86 -8.87
N VAL A 50 13.52 0.89 -7.72
CA VAL A 50 12.36 1.74 -7.50
C VAL A 50 12.70 2.78 -6.45
N THR A 51 12.67 4.04 -6.84
CA THR A 51 12.79 5.18 -5.92
C THR A 51 11.41 5.76 -5.66
N MET A 52 11.04 5.88 -4.39
CA MET A 52 9.74 6.38 -3.96
C MET A 52 9.87 7.45 -2.88
N LEU A 53 8.92 8.39 -2.86
CA LEU A 53 8.69 9.23 -1.71
C LEU A 53 7.70 8.52 -0.79
N VAL A 54 8.02 8.40 0.50
CA VAL A 54 7.11 7.86 1.50
C VAL A 54 6.67 9.01 2.41
N ALA A 55 5.36 9.22 2.51
CA ALA A 55 4.74 10.09 3.50
C ALA A 55 4.12 9.21 4.58
N THR A 56 4.39 9.52 5.85
CA THR A 56 3.97 8.66 6.96
C THR A 56 3.45 9.44 8.15
N THR A 57 2.46 8.86 8.84
CA THR A 57 1.98 9.30 10.16
C THR A 57 2.38 8.33 11.27
N ARG A 58 3.27 7.38 10.99
CA ARG A 58 3.85 6.46 11.98
C ARG A 58 4.89 7.19 12.84
N ALA A 59 5.01 6.78 14.09
CA ALA A 59 6.09 7.20 14.97
C ALA A 59 7.41 6.65 14.45
N ALA A 60 8.48 7.44 14.59
CA ALA A 60 9.83 6.97 14.29
C ALA A 60 10.19 5.81 15.22
N ASP A 61 10.87 4.81 14.67
CA ASP A 61 11.47 3.72 15.42
C ASP A 61 12.97 4.03 15.67
N PRO A 62 13.53 3.74 16.85
CA PRO A 62 14.97 3.89 17.08
C PRO A 62 15.81 2.93 16.22
N ASP A 63 15.27 1.82 15.75
CA ASP A 63 15.96 0.89 14.85
C ASP A 63 15.98 1.44 13.42
N ALA A 64 17.18 1.73 12.91
CA ALA A 64 17.38 2.25 11.56
C ALA A 64 16.98 1.24 10.46
N GLY A 65 16.89 -0.05 10.78
CA GLY A 65 16.41 -1.09 9.88
C GLY A 65 14.88 -1.29 9.89
N VAL A 66 14.17 -0.59 10.77
CA VAL A 66 12.69 -0.56 10.87
C VAL A 66 12.13 0.80 10.47
N LEU A 67 12.84 1.88 10.81
CA LEU A 67 12.56 3.31 10.53
C LEU A 67 11.30 3.89 11.21
N PHE A 68 10.16 3.22 11.07
CA PHE A 68 8.87 3.67 11.60
C PHE A 68 8.08 2.51 12.19
N SER A 69 7.50 2.73 13.36
CA SER A 69 6.79 1.70 14.12
C SER A 69 5.31 1.60 13.73
N GLY A 70 4.55 0.77 14.45
CA GLY A 70 3.10 0.69 14.37
C GLY A 70 2.36 1.82 15.10
N GLU A 71 3.07 2.69 15.82
CA GLU A 71 2.46 3.72 16.67
C GLU A 71 2.18 5.03 15.92
N ARG A 72 1.23 5.83 16.41
CA ARG A 72 0.94 7.17 15.87
C ARG A 72 2.10 8.12 16.12
N GLY A 73 2.49 8.87 15.10
CA GLY A 73 3.55 9.87 15.15
C GLY A 73 3.18 11.14 14.40
N LYS A 74 4.10 12.11 14.43
CA LYS A 74 3.97 13.32 13.62
C LYS A 74 4.18 12.98 12.13
N PRO A 75 3.50 13.67 11.19
CA PRO A 75 3.75 13.49 9.78
C PRO A 75 5.24 13.65 9.42
N ALA A 76 5.77 12.72 8.65
CA ALA A 76 7.16 12.70 8.21
C ALA A 76 7.28 12.25 6.76
N PHE A 77 8.41 12.60 6.13
CA PHE A 77 8.74 12.19 4.77
C PHE A 77 10.08 11.46 4.76
N VAL A 78 10.19 10.43 3.92
CA VAL A 78 11.44 9.73 3.64
C VAL A 78 11.48 9.36 2.16
N GLU A 79 12.62 9.55 1.53
CA GLU A 79 12.87 9.01 0.19
C GLU A 79 13.61 7.68 0.33
N MET A 80 13.12 6.65 -0.35
CA MET A 80 13.69 5.32 -0.31
C MET A 80 13.99 4.83 -1.71
N THR A 81 15.11 4.12 -1.88
CA THR A 81 15.43 3.41 -3.12
C THR A 81 15.58 1.93 -2.81
N ILE A 82 14.75 1.12 -3.46
CA ILE A 82 14.71 -0.33 -3.29
C ILE A 82 15.28 -0.98 -4.54
N SER A 83 16.18 -1.95 -4.37
CA SER A 83 16.62 -2.84 -5.44
C SER A 83 15.73 -4.07 -5.47
N LEU A 84 15.34 -4.48 -6.66
CA LEU A 84 14.67 -5.74 -6.92
C LEU A 84 15.66 -6.68 -7.63
N PRO A 85 15.60 -8.00 -7.37
CA PRO A 85 16.50 -8.95 -8.00
C PRO A 85 16.30 -8.98 -9.53
N PRO A 86 17.29 -9.44 -10.31
CA PRO A 86 17.18 -9.53 -11.75
C PRO A 86 15.96 -10.35 -12.20
N ASP A 87 15.37 -10.03 -13.36
CA ASP A 87 14.20 -10.75 -13.87
C ASP A 87 14.44 -12.26 -14.08
N SER A 88 15.70 -12.69 -14.23
CA SER A 88 16.07 -14.11 -14.32
C SER A 88 15.89 -14.89 -13.01
N THR A 89 15.89 -14.21 -11.87
CA THR A 89 15.71 -14.81 -10.53
C THR A 89 14.45 -14.32 -9.84
N ARG A 90 13.83 -13.25 -10.34
CA ARG A 90 12.65 -12.63 -9.76
C ARG A 90 11.37 -13.41 -10.05
N LYS A 91 10.46 -13.45 -9.09
CA LYS A 91 9.08 -13.94 -9.27
C LYS A 91 8.09 -12.77 -9.29
N VAL A 92 7.40 -12.59 -10.42
CA VAL A 92 6.36 -11.55 -10.58
C VAL A 92 5.25 -11.75 -9.54
N GLY A 93 4.82 -10.67 -8.89
CA GLY A 93 3.78 -10.68 -7.86
C GLY A 93 4.28 -11.01 -6.44
N GLU A 94 5.51 -11.50 -6.30
CA GLU A 94 6.09 -11.88 -5.01
C GLU A 94 7.12 -10.86 -4.52
N VAL A 95 7.08 -10.56 -3.23
CA VAL A 95 8.19 -9.87 -2.57
C VAL A 95 9.16 -10.95 -2.08
N GLN A 96 10.36 -10.98 -2.66
CA GLN A 96 11.43 -11.89 -2.25
C GLN A 96 12.16 -11.30 -1.04
N TRP A 97 11.75 -11.72 0.15
CA TRP A 97 12.31 -11.22 1.41
C TRP A 97 13.70 -11.81 1.70
N PRO A 98 14.63 -11.02 2.26
CA PRO A 98 15.88 -11.56 2.79
C PRO A 98 15.62 -12.61 3.87
N SER A 99 16.29 -13.75 3.77
CA SER A 99 16.29 -14.79 4.82
C SER A 99 17.29 -14.50 5.94
N ARG A 100 18.23 -13.59 5.71
CA ARG A 100 19.25 -13.10 6.65
C ARG A 100 19.70 -11.69 6.26
N LEU A 101 20.32 -10.98 7.20
CA LEU A 101 20.91 -9.66 6.94
C LEU A 101 22.45 -9.75 6.82
N PRO A 102 23.08 -8.90 5.97
CA PRO A 102 22.44 -8.04 4.97
C PRO A 102 21.77 -8.88 3.86
N GLY A 103 20.70 -8.36 3.28
CA GLY A 103 20.01 -9.03 2.16
C GLY A 103 20.87 -9.09 0.90
N ASN A 104 20.59 -10.05 0.02
CA ASN A 104 21.33 -10.26 -1.22
C ASN A 104 20.56 -9.68 -2.43
N PRO A 105 21.06 -8.62 -3.09
CA PRO A 105 20.39 -8.03 -4.26
C PRO A 105 20.22 -9.00 -5.46
N GLU A 106 20.94 -10.12 -5.51
CA GLU A 106 20.76 -11.13 -6.57
C GLU A 106 19.47 -11.95 -6.41
N THR A 107 18.97 -12.06 -5.18
CA THR A 107 17.85 -12.96 -4.84
C THR A 107 16.71 -12.27 -4.09
N ASP A 108 16.99 -11.13 -3.46
CA ASP A 108 16.12 -10.49 -2.49
C ASP A 108 15.82 -9.03 -2.88
N PHE A 109 14.71 -8.52 -2.37
CA PHE A 109 14.45 -7.09 -2.28
C PHE A 109 15.34 -6.51 -1.19
N VAL A 110 16.09 -5.46 -1.53
CA VAL A 110 17.00 -4.80 -0.60
C VAL A 110 16.85 -3.29 -0.64
N THR A 111 17.02 -2.66 0.51
CA THR A 111 17.05 -1.20 0.59
C THR A 111 18.44 -0.70 0.22
N LEU A 112 18.54 0.19 -0.77
CA LEU A 112 19.81 0.80 -1.21
C LEU A 112 20.04 2.19 -0.58
N LYS A 113 18.95 2.93 -0.33
CA LYS A 113 19.02 4.29 0.20
C LYS A 113 17.80 4.60 1.06
N VAL A 114 18.05 5.29 2.16
CA VAL A 114 17.04 5.91 3.03
C VAL A 114 17.48 7.34 3.30
N ASP A 115 16.62 8.31 2.99
CA ASP A 115 16.90 9.73 3.17
C ASP A 115 15.70 10.39 3.86
N LYS A 116 15.84 10.76 5.14
CA LYS A 116 14.76 11.39 5.91
C LYS A 116 14.65 12.86 5.50
N LEU A 117 13.46 13.29 5.12
CA LEU A 117 13.22 14.61 4.54
C LEU A 117 12.21 15.39 5.39
N ASP A 118 12.41 16.70 5.46
CA ASP A 118 11.30 17.59 5.79
C ASP A 118 10.29 17.63 4.62
N ALA A 119 9.07 18.12 4.90
CA ALA A 119 7.99 18.15 3.92
C ALA A 119 8.32 19.00 2.69
N LYS A 120 9.01 20.14 2.86
CA LYS A 120 9.36 21.04 1.76
C LYS A 120 10.35 20.36 0.82
N THR A 121 11.38 19.73 1.38
CA THR A 121 12.40 19.00 0.63
C THR A 121 11.81 17.78 -0.07
N GLY A 122 10.94 17.02 0.62
CA GLY A 122 10.24 15.87 0.03
C GLY A 122 9.40 16.24 -1.19
N LEU A 123 8.56 17.28 -1.07
CA LEU A 123 7.73 17.75 -2.17
C LEU A 123 8.56 18.36 -3.31
N ALA A 124 9.66 19.07 -3.01
CA ALA A 124 10.55 19.60 -4.04
C ALA A 124 11.23 18.48 -4.87
N ARG A 125 11.68 17.40 -4.21
CA ARG A 125 12.24 16.24 -4.92
C ARG A 125 11.21 15.48 -5.73
N LEU A 126 9.96 15.43 -5.26
CA LEU A 126 8.86 14.88 -6.03
C LEU A 126 8.63 15.70 -7.30
N HIS A 127 8.49 17.03 -7.15
CA HIS A 127 8.33 17.97 -8.27
C HIS A 127 9.41 17.76 -9.35
N GLU A 128 10.67 17.66 -8.94
CA GLU A 128 11.80 17.43 -9.83
C GLU A 128 11.68 16.10 -10.60
N ARG A 129 11.32 15.01 -9.92
CA ARG A 129 11.14 13.70 -10.55
C ARG A 129 9.98 13.68 -11.53
N VAL A 130 8.83 14.23 -11.11
CA VAL A 130 7.61 14.24 -11.93
C VAL A 130 7.84 15.09 -13.19
N SER A 131 8.59 16.19 -13.08
CA SER A 131 8.93 17.05 -14.22
C SER A 131 9.76 16.35 -15.30
N ARG A 132 10.43 15.24 -14.97
CA ARG A 132 11.33 14.50 -15.86
C ARG A 132 10.67 13.33 -16.58
N ILE A 133 9.51 12.86 -16.12
CA ILE A 133 8.85 11.70 -16.72
C ILE A 133 7.78 12.12 -17.74
N PRO A 134 7.56 11.33 -18.80
CA PRO A 134 6.42 11.52 -19.69
C PRO A 134 5.10 11.49 -18.90
N LYS A 135 4.11 12.25 -19.38
CA LYS A 135 2.75 12.33 -18.80
C LYS A 135 2.67 12.83 -17.34
N ARG A 136 3.80 13.04 -16.65
CA ARG A 136 3.89 13.67 -15.32
C ARG A 136 2.95 13.04 -14.29
N ARG A 137 2.87 11.71 -14.29
CA ARG A 137 1.92 10.95 -13.48
C ARG A 137 2.52 10.58 -12.13
N VAL A 138 1.71 10.66 -11.08
CA VAL A 138 2.04 10.21 -9.73
C VAL A 138 1.13 9.04 -9.38
N MET A 139 1.70 7.97 -8.85
CA MET A 139 0.93 6.88 -8.24
C MET A 139 1.07 6.95 -6.74
N VAL A 140 -0.04 7.18 -6.04
CA VAL A 140 -0.11 7.14 -4.58
C VAL A 140 -0.61 5.78 -4.16
N PHE A 141 0.13 5.07 -3.31
CA PHE A 141 -0.33 3.81 -2.72
C PHE A 141 -0.61 3.95 -1.23
N VAL A 142 -1.77 3.46 -0.79
CA VAL A 142 -2.20 3.40 0.61
C VAL A 142 -2.34 1.93 1.00
N HIS A 143 -1.47 1.47 1.90
CA HIS A 143 -1.48 0.07 2.34
C HIS A 143 -2.72 -0.26 3.20
N GLY A 144 -3.03 -1.55 3.32
CA GLY A 144 -4.11 -2.07 4.15
C GLY A 144 -3.69 -2.36 5.59
N PHE A 145 -4.57 -3.00 6.36
CA PHE A 145 -4.29 -3.40 7.74
C PHE A 145 -3.18 -4.48 7.80
N ASN A 146 -2.64 -4.74 8.99
CA ASN A 146 -1.62 -5.76 9.26
C ASN A 146 -0.31 -5.58 8.48
N ASN A 147 0.09 -4.34 8.20
CA ASN A 147 1.36 -4.07 7.53
C ASN A 147 2.32 -3.34 8.48
N ARG A 148 3.54 -3.87 8.61
CA ARG A 148 4.69 -3.11 9.12
C ARG A 148 5.14 -2.10 8.06
N PHE A 149 6.06 -1.22 8.42
CA PHE A 149 6.51 -0.17 7.49
C PHE A 149 7.24 -0.77 6.28
N GLU A 150 8.14 -1.74 6.53
CA GLU A 150 8.87 -2.47 5.51
C GLU A 150 7.97 -3.27 4.56
N ASP A 151 6.85 -3.82 5.06
CA ASP A 151 5.88 -4.56 4.24
C ASP A 151 5.28 -3.64 3.19
N ALA A 152 4.86 -2.44 3.59
CA ALA A 152 4.29 -1.45 2.68
C ALA A 152 5.31 -0.95 1.65
N VAL A 153 6.56 -0.73 2.06
CA VAL A 153 7.64 -0.28 1.18
C VAL A 153 7.97 -1.33 0.12
N TYR A 154 8.24 -2.57 0.51
CA TYR A 154 8.63 -3.61 -0.43
C TYR A 154 7.47 -4.04 -1.33
N ARG A 155 6.25 -4.10 -0.78
CA ARG A 155 5.06 -4.38 -1.60
C ARG A 155 4.84 -3.31 -2.65
N PHE A 156 5.00 -2.04 -2.31
CA PHE A 156 4.82 -0.98 -3.30
C PHE A 156 5.93 -0.95 -4.35
N ALA A 157 7.18 -1.23 -3.95
CA ALA A 157 8.26 -1.41 -4.91
C ALA A 157 7.95 -2.54 -5.92
N GLN A 158 7.42 -3.66 -5.44
CA GLN A 158 6.98 -4.77 -6.28
C GLN A 158 5.85 -4.35 -7.23
N ILE A 159 4.80 -3.68 -6.72
CA ILE A 159 3.67 -3.22 -7.55
C ILE A 159 4.14 -2.27 -8.66
N VAL A 160 4.97 -1.28 -8.33
CA VAL A 160 5.47 -0.30 -9.30
C VAL A 160 6.26 -1.00 -10.39
N HIS A 161 7.22 -1.85 -10.00
CA HIS A 161 8.06 -2.55 -10.95
C HIS A 161 7.25 -3.50 -11.85
N ASP A 162 6.36 -4.29 -11.27
CA ASP A 162 5.58 -5.29 -12.01
C ASP A 162 4.50 -4.67 -12.90
N SER A 163 4.06 -3.45 -12.59
CA SER A 163 3.08 -2.73 -13.40
C SER A 163 3.66 -2.10 -14.67
N ASP A 164 4.99 -1.98 -14.77
CA ASP A 164 5.69 -1.21 -15.80
C ASP A 164 5.12 0.22 -15.98
N ALA A 165 4.55 0.77 -14.89
CA ALA A 165 3.87 2.05 -14.95
C ALA A 165 4.90 3.20 -14.97
N ASP A 166 4.87 3.99 -16.04
CA ASP A 166 5.60 5.26 -16.12
C ASP A 166 4.95 6.31 -15.21
N VAL A 167 5.32 6.28 -13.92
CA VAL A 167 4.81 7.10 -12.82
C VAL A 167 5.92 7.43 -11.83
N VAL A 168 5.76 8.52 -11.06
CA VAL A 168 6.54 8.74 -9.85
C VAL A 168 5.82 8.08 -8.65
N PRO A 169 6.44 7.13 -7.95
CA PRO A 169 5.79 6.44 -6.82
C PRO A 169 5.78 7.27 -5.54
N VAL A 170 4.61 7.34 -4.91
CA VAL A 170 4.41 7.91 -3.58
C VAL A 170 3.71 6.87 -2.69
N LEU A 171 4.37 6.45 -1.62
CA LEU A 171 3.76 5.59 -0.61
C LEU A 171 3.18 6.45 0.51
N PHE A 172 1.94 6.23 0.90
CA PHE A 172 1.37 6.75 2.14
C PHE A 172 1.23 5.63 3.16
N THR A 173 1.93 5.73 4.29
CA THR A 173 1.82 4.76 5.38
C THR A 173 1.16 5.35 6.60
N TRP A 174 0.18 4.63 7.16
CA TRP A 174 -0.53 4.99 8.38
C TRP A 174 -0.23 3.96 9.49
N PRO A 175 -0.46 4.27 10.78
CA PRO A 175 -0.07 3.41 11.90
C PRO A 175 -0.94 2.15 11.99
N SER A 176 -0.54 1.13 11.23
CA SER A 176 -1.00 -0.25 11.42
C SER A 176 0.03 -1.01 12.22
N ARG A 177 -0.42 -1.73 13.26
CA ARG A 177 0.47 -2.49 14.15
C ARG A 177 0.97 -3.81 13.57
N GLY A 178 0.57 -4.20 12.36
CA GLY A 178 1.00 -5.49 11.82
C GLY A 178 0.43 -6.67 12.60
N SER A 179 -0.73 -6.51 13.26
CA SER A 179 -1.38 -7.57 14.04
C SER A 179 -2.88 -7.68 13.77
N LEU A 180 -3.37 -8.91 13.59
CA LEU A 180 -4.79 -9.29 13.51
C LEU A 180 -5.61 -8.84 14.72
N PHE A 181 -4.99 -8.77 15.90
CA PHE A 181 -5.67 -8.41 17.15
C PHE A 181 -5.77 -6.90 17.38
N ALA A 182 -5.22 -6.08 16.46
CA ALA A 182 -5.15 -4.63 16.60
C ALA A 182 -6.25 -3.88 15.83
N TYR A 183 -7.30 -4.56 15.36
CA TYR A 183 -8.31 -3.98 14.46
C TYR A 183 -8.89 -2.64 14.95
N GLY A 184 -9.30 -2.56 16.23
CA GLY A 184 -9.84 -1.33 16.82
C GLY A 184 -8.82 -0.18 16.84
N TYR A 185 -7.56 -0.47 17.19
CA TYR A 185 -6.48 0.52 17.17
C TYR A 185 -6.22 1.03 15.75
N ASP A 186 -6.14 0.10 14.80
CA ASP A 186 -5.83 0.41 13.41
C ASP A 186 -6.95 1.26 12.77
N ARG A 187 -8.24 1.05 13.11
CA ARG A 187 -9.36 1.89 12.63
C ARG A 187 -9.29 3.33 13.13
N GLU A 188 -8.97 3.54 14.40
CA GLU A 188 -8.77 4.89 14.94
C GLU A 188 -7.51 5.56 14.37
N SER A 189 -6.43 4.80 14.16
CA SER A 189 -5.18 5.28 13.56
C SER A 189 -5.31 5.62 12.08
N ALA A 190 -6.14 4.87 11.35
CA ALA A 190 -6.58 5.20 10.00
C ALA A 190 -7.30 6.56 9.99
N THR A 191 -8.22 6.78 10.93
CA THR A 191 -8.93 8.05 11.11
C THR A 191 -7.98 9.20 11.48
N TYR A 192 -6.96 8.95 12.31
CA TYR A 192 -5.90 9.91 12.62
C TYR A 192 -5.14 10.36 11.37
N SER A 193 -4.98 9.47 10.38
CA SER A 193 -4.12 9.68 9.22
C SER A 193 -4.82 10.38 8.04
N ARG A 194 -6.16 10.49 8.06
CA ARG A 194 -6.95 11.07 6.96
C ARG A 194 -6.51 12.49 6.58
N ASN A 195 -6.21 13.33 7.56
CA ASN A 195 -5.80 14.72 7.33
C ASN A 195 -4.43 14.79 6.65
N ALA A 196 -3.52 13.87 6.98
CA ALA A 196 -2.19 13.83 6.38
C ALA A 196 -2.25 13.36 4.92
N LEU A 197 -3.09 12.37 4.62
CA LEU A 197 -3.34 11.95 3.24
C LEU A 197 -4.08 13.04 2.44
N GLU A 198 -5.08 13.72 3.02
CA GLU A 198 -5.72 14.89 2.37
C GLU A 198 -4.68 15.94 2.01
N ASN A 199 -3.81 16.32 2.96
CA ASN A 199 -2.77 17.33 2.74
C ASN A 199 -1.77 16.91 1.66
N LEU A 200 -1.39 15.63 1.61
CA LEU A 200 -0.56 15.09 0.54
C LEU A 200 -1.25 15.22 -0.81
N LEU A 201 -2.50 14.76 -0.95
CA LEU A 201 -3.26 14.83 -2.19
C LEU A 201 -3.48 16.28 -2.65
N GLN A 202 -3.72 17.20 -1.71
CA GLN A 202 -3.81 18.64 -2.00
C GLN A 202 -2.47 19.19 -2.51
N ALA A 203 -1.34 18.80 -1.92
CA ALA A 203 -0.02 19.21 -2.39
C ALA A 203 0.24 18.70 -3.82
N LEU A 204 -0.07 17.42 -4.09
CA LEU A 204 0.04 16.84 -5.43
C LEU A 204 -0.85 17.54 -6.46
N ALA A 205 -2.11 17.82 -6.10
CA ALA A 205 -3.04 18.51 -6.99
C ALA A 205 -2.58 19.94 -7.33
N ARG A 206 -1.95 20.63 -6.38
CA ARG A 206 -1.46 22.01 -6.55
C ARG A 206 -0.11 22.11 -7.24
N ASP A 207 0.69 21.06 -7.25
CA ASP A 207 2.00 21.07 -7.89
C ASP A 207 1.85 21.20 -9.43
N PRO A 208 2.40 22.24 -10.06
CA PRO A 208 2.31 22.44 -11.50
C PRO A 208 3.08 21.39 -12.33
N ALA A 209 4.06 20.70 -11.73
CA ALA A 209 4.73 19.59 -12.39
C ALA A 209 3.82 18.36 -12.48
N VAL A 210 2.91 18.15 -11.53
CA VAL A 210 2.02 16.98 -11.53
C VAL A 210 0.90 17.17 -12.56
N GLY A 211 0.85 16.26 -13.53
CA GLY A 211 -0.21 16.20 -14.54
C GLY A 211 -1.41 15.37 -14.08
N GLU A 212 -1.14 14.21 -13.47
CA GLU A 212 -2.16 13.26 -13.04
C GLU A 212 -1.73 12.56 -11.73
N VAL A 213 -2.70 12.26 -10.88
CA VAL A 213 -2.56 11.45 -9.67
C VAL A 213 -3.52 10.26 -9.77
N SER A 214 -2.95 9.06 -9.68
CA SER A 214 -3.69 7.82 -9.50
C SER A 214 -3.53 7.32 -8.06
N LEU A 215 -4.64 7.10 -7.36
CA LEU A 215 -4.65 6.61 -5.98
C LEU A 215 -5.01 5.12 -5.97
N LEU A 216 -4.10 4.27 -5.51
CA LEU A 216 -4.32 2.86 -5.24
C LEU A 216 -4.41 2.63 -3.74
N ALA A 217 -5.53 2.12 -3.26
CA ALA A 217 -5.73 1.80 -1.85
C ALA A 217 -6.10 0.31 -1.69
N HIS A 218 -5.70 -0.30 -0.58
CA HIS A 218 -5.95 -1.73 -0.33
C HIS A 218 -6.59 -1.97 1.05
N SER A 219 -7.58 -2.87 1.13
CA SER A 219 -8.26 -3.26 2.39
C SER A 219 -8.66 -2.04 3.23
N MET A 220 -8.26 -1.96 4.50
CA MET A 220 -8.58 -0.80 5.36
C MET A 220 -7.93 0.53 4.91
N GLY A 221 -6.94 0.48 4.00
CA GLY A 221 -6.45 1.67 3.32
C GLY A 221 -7.51 2.36 2.47
N ASN A 222 -8.54 1.63 2.02
CA ASN A 222 -9.68 2.22 1.30
C ASN A 222 -10.49 3.16 2.18
N TRP A 223 -10.68 2.83 3.47
CA TRP A 223 -11.31 3.73 4.43
C TRP A 223 -10.54 5.05 4.55
N VAL A 224 -9.22 4.98 4.72
CA VAL A 224 -8.36 6.17 4.79
C VAL A 224 -8.48 7.01 3.51
N ALA A 225 -8.43 6.37 2.34
CA ALA A 225 -8.54 7.03 1.05
C ALA A 225 -9.90 7.74 0.88
N LEU A 226 -11.01 7.04 1.16
CA LEU A 226 -12.35 7.58 1.01
C LEU A 226 -12.64 8.72 1.99
N GLU A 227 -12.21 8.61 3.24
CA GLU A 227 -12.33 9.69 4.23
C GLU A 227 -11.54 10.94 3.80
N SER A 228 -10.29 10.76 3.36
CA SER A 228 -9.46 11.87 2.87
C SER A 228 -10.05 12.54 1.63
N LEU A 229 -10.54 11.76 0.66
CA LEU A 229 -11.19 12.30 -0.53
C LEU A 229 -12.49 13.03 -0.19
N THR A 230 -13.31 12.48 0.71
CA THR A 230 -14.55 13.13 1.16
C THR A 230 -14.25 14.48 1.81
N GLN A 231 -13.27 14.55 2.70
CA GLN A 231 -12.83 15.81 3.31
C GLN A 231 -12.31 16.80 2.27
N MET A 232 -11.50 16.31 1.33
CA MET A 232 -10.98 17.11 0.22
C MET A 232 -12.13 17.70 -0.62
N ALA A 233 -13.13 16.88 -0.95
CA ALA A 233 -14.30 17.29 -1.73
C ALA A 233 -15.12 18.36 -1.01
N VAL A 234 -15.37 18.20 0.29
CA VAL A 234 -16.07 19.20 1.11
C VAL A 234 -15.28 20.51 1.14
N ARG A 235 -13.96 20.46 1.38
CA ARG A 235 -13.11 21.64 1.47
C ARG A 235 -13.00 22.39 0.14
N ASN A 236 -12.83 21.66 -0.96
CA ASN A 236 -12.58 22.23 -2.28
C ASN A 236 -13.86 22.43 -3.11
N ARG A 237 -15.03 22.03 -2.61
CA ARG A 237 -16.29 21.92 -3.37
C ARG A 237 -16.17 21.00 -4.59
N GLY A 238 -15.43 19.90 -4.43
CA GLY A 238 -15.16 18.91 -5.46
C GLY A 238 -13.76 18.29 -5.33
N ILE A 239 -13.51 17.18 -6.00
CA ILE A 239 -12.18 16.59 -6.11
C ILE A 239 -11.42 17.29 -7.25
N PRO A 240 -10.17 17.75 -7.06
CA PRO A 240 -9.41 18.33 -8.16
C PRO A 240 -9.27 17.35 -9.33
N PRO A 241 -9.41 17.80 -10.59
CA PRO A 241 -9.42 16.93 -11.76
C PRO A 241 -8.10 16.17 -11.98
N LYS A 242 -7.00 16.61 -11.35
CA LYS A 242 -5.74 15.88 -11.36
C LYS A 242 -5.82 14.55 -10.60
N ILE A 243 -6.72 14.39 -9.63
CA ILE A 243 -6.98 13.10 -8.99
C ILE A 243 -7.89 12.30 -9.94
N ALA A 244 -7.28 11.73 -10.98
CA ALA A 244 -8.00 11.20 -12.14
C ALA A 244 -8.51 9.78 -11.91
N ASN A 245 -7.76 8.96 -11.16
CA ASN A 245 -8.08 7.55 -10.95
C ASN A 245 -8.02 7.21 -9.47
N VAL A 246 -9.03 6.49 -8.98
CA VAL A 246 -9.07 5.89 -7.64
C VAL A 246 -9.35 4.40 -7.80
N MET A 247 -8.40 3.58 -7.39
CA MET A 247 -8.45 2.12 -7.47
C MET A 247 -8.51 1.56 -6.06
N LEU A 248 -9.61 0.89 -5.73
CA LEU A 248 -9.84 0.29 -4.41
C LEU A 248 -9.70 -1.23 -4.52
N ALA A 249 -8.61 -1.78 -4.00
CA ALA A 249 -8.34 -3.21 -4.02
C ALA A 249 -8.79 -3.87 -2.72
N SER A 250 -9.47 -5.01 -2.82
CA SER A 250 -10.02 -5.78 -1.68
C SER A 250 -10.73 -4.90 -0.63
N PRO A 251 -11.70 -4.05 -1.02
CA PRO A 251 -12.26 -3.06 -0.10
C PRO A 251 -13.08 -3.71 1.01
N ASP A 252 -12.60 -3.52 2.23
CA ASP A 252 -13.35 -3.79 3.47
C ASP A 252 -13.93 -2.45 3.94
N VAL A 253 -15.01 -2.03 3.26
CA VAL A 253 -15.82 -0.88 3.65
C VAL A 253 -17.09 -1.45 4.27
N ASP A 254 -17.09 -1.60 5.59
CA ASP A 254 -18.30 -1.96 6.33
C ASP A 254 -19.42 -0.98 5.94
N ALA A 255 -20.43 -1.50 5.25
CA ALA A 255 -21.67 -0.81 4.97
C ALA A 255 -22.62 -1.07 6.14
N ASP A 256 -22.52 -0.24 7.18
CA ASP A 256 -23.54 -0.10 8.21
C ASP A 256 -24.28 1.25 8.04
#